data_AF-A0A520RAP8-F1
#
_entry.id   AF-A0A520RAP8-F1
#
_cell.length_a   1.000
_cell.length_b   1.000
_cell.length_c   1.000
_cell.angle_alpha   90.00
_cell.angle_beta   90.00
_cell.angle_gamma   90.00
#
_symmetry.space_group_name_H-M   'P 1'
#
loop_
_entity.id
_entity.type
_entity.pdbx_description
1 polymer ?
#
loop_
_entity_poly.entity_id
_entity_poly.type
_entity_poly.pdbx_seq_one_letter_code
_entity_poly.pdbx_strand_id
1 'polypeptide(L)'
;MVKLNLRFCASARAVLLAVVFLAATAMLPAVGAPQFSSLQRPLSANDLPASLLNVCDAKAAGMGYYAGPIADAMLVLIELGVLSFDDFRDVSIGFCGLRAAGGPVGTTSCAEDIILLDSNYVGTGQELALAATLAHEMKHVRQHRQKRAAHGIQYCDSTRYRLDAPMLEAEADAFGDATARLALLGRSLEIHNGCAGPVHVHLETEKPIARAPADIGFHEIAAGKTIVWPGRTASSAALFHAWSKEVSPSIDGARNGQRVIIDGAPYFMSRARLSVQAPTRGPFRLTIDCAETLQR
;
A
#
# COMPACT_ATOMS: atom_id res chain seq x y z
N MET A 1 -45.06 26.84 17.48
CA MET A 1 -46.13 25.87 17.18
C MET A 1 -45.94 25.35 15.76
N VAL A 2 -45.29 24.19 15.60
CA VAL A 2 -45.41 23.29 14.44
C VAL A 2 -45.21 21.89 15.05
N LYS A 3 -46.27 21.06 15.04
CA LYS A 3 -46.25 19.67 15.50
C LYS A 3 -45.91 18.79 14.30
N LEU A 4 -44.77 18.11 14.31
CA LEU A 4 -44.51 17.00 13.40
C LEU A 4 -44.62 15.68 14.16
N ASN A 5 -45.64 14.90 13.79
CA ASN A 5 -45.90 13.55 14.27
C ASN A 5 -44.99 12.57 13.51
N LEU A 6 -44.07 11.90 14.22
CA LEU A 6 -43.38 10.71 13.71
C LEU A 6 -43.96 9.47 14.40
N ARG A 7 -44.75 8.71 13.64
CA ARG A 7 -45.24 7.38 14.00
C ARG A 7 -44.06 6.42 13.96
N PHE A 8 -43.73 5.84 15.11
CA PHE A 8 -42.85 4.68 15.23
C PHE A 8 -43.58 3.44 14.69
N CYS A 9 -43.02 2.81 13.67
CA CYS A 9 -43.34 1.43 13.32
C CYS A 9 -42.17 0.56 13.76
N ALA A 10 -42.47 -0.36 14.68
CA ALA A 10 -41.57 -1.40 15.15
C ALA A 10 -41.41 -2.48 14.06
N SER A 11 -40.20 -2.99 13.86
CA SER A 11 -39.92 -4.43 13.67
C SER A 11 -38.44 -4.70 13.41
N ALA A 12 -38.01 -5.88 13.88
CA ALA A 12 -36.77 -6.58 13.57
C ALA A 12 -35.48 -6.19 14.32
N ARG A 13 -35.51 -6.39 15.64
CA ARG A 13 -34.43 -7.10 16.35
C ARG A 13 -34.33 -8.53 15.78
N ALA A 14 -33.28 -8.83 15.01
CA ALA A 14 -32.66 -10.15 14.87
C ALA A 14 -31.67 -10.09 13.71
N VAL A 15 -30.37 -10.19 14.00
CA VAL A 15 -29.32 -10.97 13.30
C VAL A 15 -28.00 -10.53 13.95
N LEU A 16 -27.78 -11.05 15.15
CA LEU A 16 -26.48 -11.09 15.81
C LEU A 16 -26.36 -12.53 16.31
N LEU A 17 -25.22 -13.17 16.03
CA LEU A 17 -24.85 -14.57 16.34
C LEU A 17 -25.52 -15.66 15.49
N ALA A 18 -24.79 -16.21 14.51
CA ALA A 18 -24.64 -17.65 14.29
C ALA A 18 -23.75 -17.92 13.05
N VAL A 19 -22.43 -17.75 13.14
CA VAL A 19 -21.48 -18.44 12.24
C VAL A 19 -20.29 -18.92 13.07
N VAL A 20 -20.56 -19.83 13.98
CA VAL A 20 -19.57 -20.67 14.67
C VAL A 20 -20.17 -22.06 14.72
N PHE A 21 -19.55 -22.98 13.96
CA PHE A 21 -19.63 -24.43 14.05
C PHE A 21 -21.01 -25.10 13.87
N LEU A 22 -21.20 -25.74 12.70
CA LEU A 22 -21.56 -27.16 12.71
C LEU A 22 -21.11 -27.85 11.43
N ALA A 23 -20.28 -28.86 11.63
CA ALA A 23 -19.79 -29.80 10.64
C ALA A 23 -20.95 -30.64 10.07
N ALA A 24 -20.98 -30.78 8.76
CA ALA A 24 -21.66 -31.88 8.09
C ALA A 24 -20.69 -32.49 7.08
N THR A 25 -20.15 -33.63 7.48
CA THR A 25 -19.46 -34.64 6.69
C THR A 25 -20.23 -34.94 5.40
N ALA A 26 -19.68 -34.52 4.27
CA ALA A 26 -19.98 -35.10 2.96
C ALA A 26 -18.72 -35.83 2.49
N MET A 27 -18.80 -37.17 2.46
CA MET A 27 -17.82 -38.03 1.81
C MET A 27 -17.84 -37.74 0.30
N LEU A 28 -16.76 -37.13 -0.20
CA LEU A 28 -16.43 -37.08 -1.62
C LEU A 28 -15.23 -38.02 -1.85
N PRO A 29 -15.21 -38.78 -2.96
CA PRO A 29 -14.10 -39.67 -3.27
C PRO A 29 -12.82 -38.84 -3.46
N ALA A 30 -11.72 -39.34 -2.90
CA ALA A 30 -10.39 -38.78 -3.05
C ALA A 30 -9.97 -38.79 -4.53
N VAL A 31 -10.26 -37.69 -5.23
CA VAL A 31 -9.58 -37.35 -6.47
C VAL A 31 -8.14 -37.04 -6.06
N GLY A 32 -7.21 -37.89 -6.49
CA GLY A 32 -5.80 -37.75 -6.19
C GLY A 32 -5.33 -36.34 -6.50
N ALA A 33 -4.99 -35.59 -5.45
CA ALA A 33 -4.21 -34.38 -5.61
C ALA A 33 -2.95 -34.76 -6.38
N PRO A 34 -2.61 -34.07 -7.49
CA PRO A 34 -1.31 -34.26 -8.10
C PRO A 34 -0.27 -34.02 -7.02
N GLN A 35 0.57 -35.03 -6.79
CA GLN A 35 1.75 -34.90 -5.95
C GLN A 35 2.66 -33.86 -6.61
N PHE A 36 2.57 -32.61 -6.16
CA PHE A 36 3.55 -31.59 -6.50
C PHE A 36 4.87 -32.01 -5.87
N SER A 37 5.78 -32.50 -6.72
CA SER A 37 7.14 -32.85 -6.34
C SER A 37 7.82 -31.57 -5.82
N SER A 38 8.22 -31.58 -4.56
CA SER A 38 8.70 -30.43 -3.78
C SER A 38 10.12 -29.96 -4.13
N LEU A 39 10.53 -30.03 -5.40
CA LEU A 39 11.87 -29.66 -5.86
C LEU A 39 11.93 -28.87 -7.18
N GLN A 40 10.80 -28.49 -7.77
CA GLN A 40 10.84 -27.56 -8.90
C GLN A 40 11.06 -26.14 -8.38
N ARG A 41 12.27 -25.62 -8.63
CA ARG A 41 12.62 -24.20 -8.48
C ARG A 41 11.51 -23.34 -9.12
N PRO A 42 11.07 -22.24 -8.49
CA PRO A 42 10.28 -21.23 -9.19
C PRO A 42 11.02 -20.84 -10.47
N LEU A 43 10.34 -20.86 -11.62
CA LEU A 43 10.91 -20.45 -12.91
C LEU A 43 11.31 -18.97 -12.81
N SER A 44 12.62 -18.69 -12.84
CA SER A 44 13.09 -17.30 -13.00
C SER A 44 12.97 -16.88 -14.46
N ALA A 45 12.91 -15.57 -14.74
CA ALA A 45 12.84 -15.06 -16.11
C ALA A 45 14.02 -15.57 -16.96
N ASN A 46 15.16 -15.79 -16.33
CA ASN A 46 16.37 -16.32 -16.98
C ASN A 46 16.26 -17.82 -17.34
N ASP A 47 15.36 -18.55 -16.69
CA ASP A 47 15.10 -19.97 -16.95
C ASP A 47 13.97 -20.17 -17.98
N LEU A 48 13.34 -19.09 -18.46
CA LEU A 48 12.31 -19.17 -19.49
C LEU A 48 12.94 -19.44 -20.87
N PRO A 49 12.34 -20.31 -21.71
CA PRO A 49 12.85 -20.56 -23.05
C PRO A 49 12.97 -19.25 -23.84
N ALA A 50 14.06 -19.07 -24.58
CA ALA A 50 14.27 -17.88 -25.41
C ALA A 50 13.09 -17.63 -26.37
N SER A 51 12.43 -18.68 -26.88
CA SER A 51 11.21 -18.56 -27.70
C SER A 51 10.03 -17.93 -26.97
N LEU A 52 9.93 -18.09 -25.65
CA LEU A 52 8.90 -17.51 -24.79
C LEU A 52 9.26 -16.06 -24.46
N LEU A 53 10.52 -15.80 -24.13
CA LEU A 53 11.04 -14.43 -23.95
C LEU A 53 10.87 -13.60 -25.23
N ASN A 54 11.14 -14.16 -26.41
CA ASN A 54 10.93 -13.51 -27.71
C ASN A 54 9.46 -13.14 -28.00
N VAL A 55 8.49 -13.86 -27.41
CA VAL A 55 7.05 -13.50 -27.46
C VAL A 55 6.70 -12.45 -26.41
N CYS A 56 7.43 -12.41 -25.29
CA CYS A 56 7.32 -11.36 -24.27
C CYS A 56 7.98 -10.02 -24.71
N ASP A 57 8.82 -10.03 -25.75
CA ASP A 57 9.85 -9.01 -26.03
C ASP A 57 9.40 -7.73 -26.75
N ALA A 58 8.11 -7.36 -26.68
CA ALA A 58 7.63 -6.14 -27.34
C ALA A 58 7.18 -5.01 -26.39
N LYS A 59 7.09 -5.22 -25.06
CA LYS A 59 6.39 -4.26 -24.18
C LYS A 59 6.92 -4.14 -22.74
N ALA A 60 8.22 -4.34 -22.50
CA ALA A 60 8.85 -3.88 -21.27
C ALA A 60 9.54 -2.53 -21.55
N ALA A 61 8.86 -1.43 -21.25
CA ALA A 61 9.39 -0.09 -21.49
C ALA A 61 9.86 0.54 -20.18
N GLY A 62 10.88 1.40 -20.21
CA GLY A 62 11.32 2.18 -19.04
C GLY A 62 10.30 3.24 -18.61
N MET A 63 10.59 3.95 -17.50
CA MET A 63 9.70 4.97 -16.92
C MET A 63 9.13 5.94 -17.97
N GLY A 64 7.79 6.02 -18.06
CA GLY A 64 7.05 6.89 -18.99
C GLY A 64 6.23 6.16 -20.06
N TYR A 65 6.38 4.84 -20.20
CA TYR A 65 5.73 4.03 -21.26
C TYR A 65 5.07 2.74 -20.76
N TYR A 66 4.90 2.58 -19.45
CA TYR A 66 4.23 1.40 -18.89
C TYR A 66 2.78 1.28 -19.36
N ALA A 67 2.30 0.05 -19.50
CA ALA A 67 0.88 -0.20 -19.66
C ALA A 67 0.11 0.37 -18.46
N GLY A 68 -1.10 0.91 -18.69
CA GLY A 68 -1.92 1.55 -17.66
C GLY A 68 -1.99 0.79 -16.34
N PRO A 69 -2.31 -0.52 -16.33
CA PRO A 69 -2.37 -1.30 -15.08
C PRO A 69 -1.05 -1.34 -14.29
N ILE A 70 0.10 -1.37 -14.98
CA ILE A 70 1.41 -1.32 -14.32
C ILE A 70 1.63 0.06 -13.71
N ALA A 71 1.31 1.13 -14.45
CA ALA A 71 1.43 2.50 -13.93
C ALA A 71 0.54 2.73 -12.70
N ASP A 72 -0.70 2.21 -12.72
CA ASP A 72 -1.62 2.30 -11.59
C ASP A 72 -1.09 1.53 -10.37
N ALA A 73 -0.58 0.30 -10.58
CA ALA A 73 0.04 -0.48 -9.53
C ALA A 73 1.27 0.21 -8.93
N MET A 74 2.13 0.81 -9.77
CA MET A 74 3.28 1.59 -9.31
C MET A 74 2.86 2.76 -8.43
N LEU A 75 1.82 3.51 -8.85
CA LEU A 75 1.29 4.63 -8.06
C LEU A 75 0.79 4.15 -6.70
N VAL A 76 0.05 3.05 -6.63
CA VAL A 76 -0.39 2.46 -5.35
C VAL A 76 0.81 2.15 -4.44
N LEU A 77 1.88 1.55 -4.97
CA LEU A 77 3.08 1.22 -4.19
C LEU A 77 3.82 2.46 -3.67
N ILE A 78 3.83 3.54 -4.46
CA ILE A 78 4.41 4.83 -4.09
C ILE A 78 3.56 5.53 -3.04
N GLU A 79 2.23 5.54 -3.19
CA GLU A 79 1.27 6.13 -2.26
C GLU A 79 1.22 5.40 -0.91
N LEU A 80 1.55 4.10 -0.90
CA LEU A 80 1.75 3.35 0.33
C LEU A 80 3.15 3.57 0.93
N GLY A 81 4.07 4.22 0.21
CA GLY A 81 5.47 4.37 0.62
C GLY A 81 6.21 3.04 0.73
N VAL A 82 5.80 2.04 -0.05
CA VAL A 82 6.49 0.74 -0.15
C VAL A 82 7.69 0.87 -1.09
N LEU A 83 7.50 1.60 -2.18
CA LEU A 83 8.52 1.95 -3.19
C LEU A 83 8.49 3.46 -3.46
N SER A 84 9.44 3.94 -4.23
CA SER A 84 9.57 5.32 -4.70
C SER A 84 9.71 5.35 -6.22
N PHE A 85 9.55 6.51 -6.86
CA PHE A 85 9.77 6.62 -8.31
C PHE A 85 11.19 6.20 -8.71
N ASP A 86 12.19 6.52 -7.89
CA ASP A 86 13.59 6.15 -8.15
C ASP A 86 13.81 4.63 -8.21
N ASP A 87 13.02 3.86 -7.46
CA ASP A 87 13.11 2.39 -7.50
C ASP A 87 12.80 1.85 -8.91
N PHE A 88 11.95 2.53 -9.68
CA PHE A 88 11.49 2.08 -10.99
C PHE A 88 12.30 2.64 -12.17
N ARG A 89 13.25 3.55 -11.93
CA ARG A 89 13.90 4.33 -13.01
C ARG A 89 14.64 3.46 -14.02
N ASP A 90 15.26 2.40 -13.53
CA ASP A 90 16.17 1.55 -14.29
C ASP A 90 15.65 0.10 -14.33
N VAL A 91 14.33 -0.08 -14.29
CA VAL A 91 13.66 -1.39 -14.33
C VAL A 91 12.74 -1.42 -15.54
N SER A 92 12.78 -2.48 -16.32
CA SER A 92 11.86 -2.66 -17.45
C SER A 92 10.74 -3.60 -17.01
N ILE A 93 9.48 -3.18 -17.15
CA ILE A 93 8.31 -3.96 -16.68
C ILE A 93 7.33 -4.14 -17.84
N GLY A 94 6.94 -5.39 -18.10
CA GLY A 94 6.01 -5.72 -19.16
C GLY A 94 5.06 -6.86 -18.80
N PHE A 95 4.01 -7.02 -19.61
CA PHE A 95 3.13 -8.19 -19.53
C PHE A 95 3.56 -9.27 -20.54
N CYS A 96 3.45 -10.53 -20.13
CA CYS A 96 3.62 -11.70 -20.97
C CYS A 96 2.59 -12.78 -20.62
N GLY A 97 2.25 -13.68 -21.55
CA GLY A 97 1.34 -14.80 -21.30
C GLY A 97 1.97 -15.94 -20.49
N LEU A 98 2.60 -15.63 -19.35
CA LEU A 98 3.41 -16.56 -18.56
C LEU A 98 2.62 -17.82 -18.16
N ARG A 99 1.40 -17.66 -17.64
CA ARG A 99 0.53 -18.78 -17.24
C ARG A 99 0.02 -19.59 -18.41
N ALA A 100 -0.26 -18.95 -19.55
CA ALA A 100 -0.63 -19.66 -20.77
C ALA A 100 0.49 -20.60 -21.24
N ALA A 101 1.74 -20.29 -20.87
CA ALA A 101 2.91 -21.12 -21.10
C ALA A 101 3.29 -22.02 -19.91
N GLY A 102 2.42 -22.15 -18.88
CA GLY A 102 2.67 -22.97 -17.70
C GLY A 102 3.65 -22.38 -16.68
N GLY A 103 4.00 -21.09 -16.83
CA GLY A 103 4.88 -20.35 -15.95
C GLY A 103 4.18 -19.67 -14.76
N PRO A 104 4.94 -18.89 -13.96
CA PRO A 104 4.43 -18.17 -12.79
C PRO A 104 3.56 -16.97 -13.18
N VAL A 105 2.98 -16.29 -12.18
CA VAL A 105 2.21 -15.05 -12.37
C VAL A 105 3.10 -13.81 -12.59
N GLY A 106 4.33 -13.87 -12.11
CA GLY A 106 5.34 -12.82 -12.24
C GLY A 106 6.72 -13.47 -12.19
N THR A 107 7.71 -12.79 -12.77
CA THR A 107 9.10 -13.20 -12.64
C THR A 107 10.05 -12.03 -12.91
N THR A 108 11.21 -12.07 -12.26
CA THR A 108 12.25 -11.06 -12.38
C THR A 108 13.55 -11.66 -12.91
N SER A 109 14.16 -11.00 -13.90
CA SER A 109 15.52 -11.33 -14.35
C SER A 109 16.54 -10.98 -13.28
N CYS A 110 17.41 -11.94 -12.94
CA CYS A 110 18.56 -11.64 -12.10
C CYS A 110 19.59 -10.78 -12.82
N ALA A 111 19.72 -10.84 -14.15
CA ALA A 111 20.80 -10.18 -14.87
C ALA A 111 20.44 -8.78 -15.34
N GLU A 112 19.20 -8.59 -15.81
CA GLU A 112 18.84 -7.44 -16.66
C GLU A 112 17.85 -6.47 -16.02
N ASP A 113 17.51 -6.65 -14.73
CA ASP A 113 16.52 -5.83 -14.00
C ASP A 113 15.18 -5.69 -14.78
N ILE A 114 14.76 -6.79 -15.41
CA ILE A 114 13.49 -6.92 -16.13
C ILE A 114 12.48 -7.64 -15.25
N ILE A 115 11.26 -7.15 -15.21
CA ILE A 115 10.10 -7.81 -14.60
C ILE A 115 9.10 -8.17 -15.69
N LEU A 116 8.67 -9.42 -15.71
CA LEU A 116 7.59 -9.91 -16.55
C LEU A 116 6.41 -10.32 -15.68
N LEU A 117 5.23 -9.80 -16.00
CA LEU A 117 3.99 -10.08 -15.28
C LEU A 117 3.02 -10.81 -16.20
N ASP A 118 2.15 -11.66 -15.65
CA ASP A 118 1.18 -12.39 -16.45
C ASP A 118 0.10 -11.47 -17.05
N SER A 119 -0.27 -11.71 -18.31
CA SER A 119 -1.25 -10.88 -19.03
C SER A 119 -2.65 -10.90 -18.41
N ASN A 120 -2.97 -11.88 -17.55
CA ASN A 120 -4.26 -11.90 -16.87
C ASN A 120 -4.45 -10.72 -15.89
N TYR A 121 -3.37 -10.07 -15.45
CA TYR A 121 -3.46 -8.86 -14.62
C TYR A 121 -3.99 -7.63 -15.37
N VAL A 122 -4.14 -7.69 -16.69
CA VAL A 122 -4.77 -6.62 -17.49
C VAL A 122 -6.30 -6.58 -17.28
N GLY A 123 -6.89 -7.65 -16.71
CA GLY A 123 -8.32 -7.73 -16.43
C GLY A 123 -8.77 -6.82 -15.28
N THR A 124 -10.07 -6.53 -15.23
CA THR A 124 -10.69 -5.75 -14.15
C THR A 124 -10.64 -6.49 -12.82
N GLY A 125 -10.47 -5.75 -11.70
CA GLY A 125 -10.46 -6.34 -10.36
C GLY A 125 -9.15 -7.02 -9.97
N GLN A 126 -8.11 -6.87 -10.78
CA GLN A 126 -6.78 -7.44 -10.55
C GLN A 126 -5.80 -6.46 -9.91
N GLU A 127 -6.22 -5.23 -9.62
CA GLU A 127 -5.36 -4.11 -9.24
C GLU A 127 -4.57 -4.41 -7.96
N LEU A 128 -5.23 -5.00 -6.95
CA LEU A 128 -4.59 -5.39 -5.69
C LEU A 128 -3.57 -6.51 -5.88
N ALA A 129 -3.95 -7.55 -6.63
CA ALA A 129 -3.09 -8.70 -6.88
C ALA A 129 -1.86 -8.30 -7.72
N LEU A 130 -2.07 -7.41 -8.70
CA LEU A 130 -1.01 -6.83 -9.53
C LEU A 130 -0.04 -6.00 -8.68
N ALA A 131 -0.53 -5.11 -7.81
CA ALA A 131 0.34 -4.31 -6.94
C ALA A 131 1.18 -5.18 -5.99
N ALA A 132 0.59 -6.21 -5.39
CA ALA A 132 1.31 -7.14 -4.53
C ALA A 132 2.39 -7.94 -5.28
N THR A 133 2.05 -8.44 -6.47
CA THR A 133 2.97 -9.18 -7.33
C THR A 133 4.12 -8.27 -7.80
N LEU A 134 3.80 -7.05 -8.26
CA LEU A 134 4.82 -6.09 -8.64
C LEU A 134 5.76 -5.74 -7.48
N ALA A 135 5.24 -5.61 -6.26
CA ALA A 135 6.08 -5.39 -5.09
C ALA A 135 7.03 -6.57 -4.80
N HIS A 136 6.53 -7.80 -4.91
CA HIS A 136 7.35 -9.02 -4.81
C HIS A 136 8.49 -8.99 -5.85
N GLU A 137 8.18 -8.74 -7.11
CA GLU A 137 9.18 -8.71 -8.19
C GLU A 137 10.20 -7.55 -8.01
N MET A 138 9.74 -6.38 -7.57
CA MET A 138 10.64 -5.26 -7.23
C MET A 138 11.57 -5.56 -6.06
N LYS A 139 11.16 -6.42 -5.12
CA LYS A 139 12.02 -6.91 -4.04
C LYS A 139 13.12 -7.82 -4.59
N HIS A 140 12.82 -8.65 -5.59
CA HIS A 140 13.85 -9.39 -6.32
C HIS A 140 14.84 -8.49 -7.03
N VAL A 141 14.39 -7.45 -7.75
CA VAL A 141 15.30 -6.48 -8.39
C VAL A 141 16.31 -5.91 -7.38
N ARG A 142 15.83 -5.45 -6.21
CA ARG A 142 16.69 -4.91 -5.14
C ARG A 142 17.67 -5.96 -4.61
N GLN A 143 17.20 -7.17 -4.33
CA GLN A 143 18.04 -8.28 -3.87
C GLN A 143 19.12 -8.64 -4.90
N HIS A 144 18.75 -8.78 -6.17
CA HIS A 144 19.69 -9.10 -7.25
C HIS A 144 20.74 -8.01 -7.42
N ARG A 145 20.35 -6.73 -7.46
CA ARG A 145 21.30 -5.60 -7.50
C ARG A 145 22.29 -5.64 -6.35
N GLN A 146 21.81 -5.82 -5.12
CA GLN A 146 22.66 -5.90 -3.93
C GLN A 146 23.64 -7.09 -4.01
N LYS A 147 23.16 -8.25 -4.44
CA LYS A 147 23.98 -9.46 -4.55
C LYS A 147 25.01 -9.37 -5.68
N ARG A 148 24.64 -8.82 -6.84
CA ARG A 148 25.59 -8.55 -7.95
C ARG A 148 26.64 -7.53 -7.54
N ALA A 149 26.29 -6.51 -6.77
CA ALA A 149 27.26 -5.55 -6.24
C ALA A 149 28.24 -6.20 -5.24
N ALA A 150 27.77 -7.14 -4.41
CA ALA A 150 28.60 -7.81 -3.40
C ALA A 150 29.44 -8.97 -3.97
N HIS A 151 28.97 -9.67 -4.99
CA HIS A 151 29.55 -10.93 -5.49
C HIS A 151 29.98 -10.87 -6.96
N GLY A 152 29.82 -9.72 -7.62
CA GLY A 152 30.12 -9.52 -9.03
C GLY A 152 28.94 -9.87 -9.96
N ILE A 153 29.05 -9.43 -11.22
CA ILE A 153 27.98 -9.59 -12.22
C ILE A 153 27.63 -11.05 -12.51
N GLN A 154 28.61 -11.96 -12.36
CA GLN A 154 28.45 -13.41 -12.55
C GLN A 154 27.65 -14.10 -11.43
N TYR A 155 27.21 -13.37 -10.40
CA TYR A 155 26.43 -13.93 -9.29
C TYR A 155 25.23 -14.74 -9.78
N CYS A 156 24.50 -14.25 -10.78
CA CYS A 156 23.28 -14.88 -11.27
C CYS A 156 23.49 -16.29 -11.86
N ASP A 157 24.68 -16.57 -12.40
CA ASP A 157 25.03 -17.88 -12.99
C ASP A 157 25.73 -18.79 -11.97
N SER A 158 25.94 -18.30 -10.75
CA SER A 158 26.76 -18.99 -9.76
C SER A 158 25.99 -20.06 -8.98
N THR A 159 26.72 -21.05 -8.45
CA THR A 159 26.19 -21.95 -7.41
C THR A 159 25.68 -21.19 -6.18
N ARG A 160 26.28 -20.02 -5.89
CA ARG A 160 25.85 -19.18 -4.77
C ARG A 160 24.41 -18.68 -4.96
N TYR A 161 24.05 -18.21 -6.16
CA TYR A 161 22.66 -17.80 -6.44
C TYR A 161 21.68 -18.95 -6.24
N ARG A 162 22.02 -20.16 -6.69
CA ARG A 162 21.18 -21.35 -6.47
C ARG A 162 20.94 -21.64 -4.99
N LEU A 163 21.94 -21.42 -4.14
CA LEU A 163 21.83 -21.60 -2.69
C LEU A 163 21.04 -20.46 -2.02
N ASP A 164 21.22 -19.21 -2.48
CA ASP A 164 20.55 -18.05 -1.91
C ASP A 164 19.08 -17.95 -2.36
N ALA A 165 18.72 -18.48 -3.54
CA ALA A 165 17.41 -18.29 -4.18
C ALA A 165 16.18 -18.63 -3.30
N PRO A 166 16.12 -19.76 -2.57
CA PRO A 166 14.95 -20.06 -1.72
C PRO A 166 14.71 -19.02 -0.63
N MET A 167 15.78 -18.46 -0.06
CA MET A 167 15.68 -17.41 0.96
C MET A 167 15.25 -16.08 0.33
N LEU A 168 15.77 -15.76 -0.87
CA LEU A 168 15.38 -14.55 -1.59
C LEU A 168 13.89 -14.56 -1.95
N GLU A 169 13.38 -15.71 -2.41
CA GLU A 169 11.96 -15.97 -2.68
C GLU A 169 11.10 -15.74 -1.43
N ALA A 170 11.43 -16.40 -0.33
CA ALA A 170 10.67 -16.28 0.92
C ALA A 170 10.60 -14.84 1.44
N GLU A 171 11.68 -14.06 1.26
CA GLU A 171 11.68 -12.63 1.57
C GLU A 171 10.82 -11.80 0.61
N ALA A 172 10.76 -12.16 -0.67
CA ALA A 172 9.95 -11.49 -1.68
C ALA A 172 8.46 -11.78 -1.47
N ASP A 173 8.10 -13.03 -1.15
CA ASP A 173 6.75 -13.44 -0.74
C ASP A 173 6.27 -12.65 0.46
N ALA A 174 7.06 -12.64 1.54
CA ALA A 174 6.71 -11.89 2.75
C ALA A 174 6.53 -10.39 2.47
N PHE A 175 7.29 -9.83 1.52
CA PHE A 175 7.15 -8.45 1.10
C PHE A 175 5.90 -8.19 0.25
N GLY A 176 5.58 -9.10 -0.67
CA GLY A 176 4.34 -9.08 -1.45
C GLY A 176 3.09 -9.17 -0.56
N ASP A 177 3.07 -10.13 0.38
CA ASP A 177 1.97 -10.32 1.35
C ASP A 177 1.76 -9.10 2.25
N ALA A 178 2.86 -8.54 2.77
CA ALA A 178 2.80 -7.30 3.56
C ALA A 178 2.23 -6.15 2.74
N THR A 179 2.59 -6.06 1.46
CA THR A 179 2.10 -5.04 0.54
C THR A 179 0.62 -5.22 0.23
N ALA A 180 0.17 -6.45 -0.06
CA ALA A 180 -1.24 -6.77 -0.26
C ALA A 180 -2.08 -6.34 0.96
N ARG A 181 -1.57 -6.63 2.17
CA ARG A 181 -2.21 -6.20 3.42
C ARG A 181 -2.28 -4.67 3.54
N LEU A 182 -1.22 -3.96 3.18
CA LEU A 182 -1.19 -2.49 3.19
C LEU A 182 -2.12 -1.89 2.15
N ALA A 183 -2.21 -2.45 0.95
CA ALA A 183 -3.12 -1.98 -0.08
C ALA A 183 -4.59 -2.23 0.31
N LEU A 184 -4.89 -3.33 1.00
CA LEU A 184 -6.24 -3.62 1.49
C LEU A 184 -6.66 -2.78 2.70
N LEU A 185 -5.72 -2.52 3.63
CA LEU A 185 -6.04 -1.91 4.94
C LEU A 185 -5.58 -0.47 5.10
N GLY A 186 -4.66 0.01 4.26
CA GLY A 186 -3.93 1.25 4.47
C GLY A 186 -2.88 1.14 5.56
N ARG A 187 -2.09 2.21 5.72
CA ARG A 187 -1.12 2.35 6.82
C ARG A 187 -1.76 3.02 8.03
N SER A 188 -1.28 2.65 9.22
CA SER A 188 -1.58 3.39 10.43
C SER A 188 -0.95 4.78 10.38
N LEU A 189 -1.49 5.70 11.17
CA LEU A 189 -1.04 7.08 11.24
C LEU A 189 -0.77 7.45 12.70
N GLU A 190 0.37 8.10 12.92
CA GLU A 190 0.75 8.71 14.19
C GLU A 190 0.78 10.24 14.01
N ILE A 191 0.11 10.96 14.90
CA ILE A 191 0.06 12.43 14.86
C ILE A 191 0.63 12.96 16.17
N HIS A 192 1.71 13.73 16.07
CA HIS A 192 2.35 14.40 17.20
C HIS A 192 1.93 15.87 17.25
N ASN A 193 1.39 16.32 18.39
CA ASN A 193 1.16 17.73 18.66
C ASN A 193 2.37 18.33 19.39
N GLY A 194 3.22 19.05 18.66
CA GLY A 194 4.34 19.83 19.19
C GLY A 194 3.96 21.23 19.69
N CYS A 195 2.70 21.63 19.58
CA CYS A 195 2.23 22.93 20.08
C CYS A 195 2.12 22.96 21.61
N ALA A 196 2.20 24.17 22.18
CA ALA A 196 2.04 24.40 23.61
C ALA A 196 0.58 24.26 24.11
N GLY A 197 -0.40 24.29 23.21
CA GLY A 197 -1.82 24.13 23.49
C GLY A 197 -2.44 22.93 22.77
N PRO A 198 -3.69 22.56 23.10
CA PRO A 198 -4.40 21.50 22.39
C PRO A 198 -4.66 21.90 20.94
N VAL A 199 -4.64 20.89 20.06
CA VAL A 199 -4.98 21.03 18.65
C VAL A 199 -6.07 20.03 18.32
N HIS A 200 -7.07 20.46 17.57
CA HIS A 200 -8.09 19.58 17.01
C HIS A 200 -7.67 19.17 15.60
N VAL A 201 -7.81 17.88 15.32
CA VAL A 201 -7.45 17.30 14.03
C VAL A 201 -8.65 16.58 13.43
N HIS A 202 -8.79 16.74 12.12
CA HIS A 202 -9.71 15.99 11.29
C HIS A 202 -9.02 15.47 10.04
N LEU A 203 -9.39 14.26 9.65
CA LEU A 203 -8.92 13.61 8.45
C LEU A 203 -10.06 13.51 7.45
N GLU A 204 -9.87 14.13 6.29
CA GLU A 204 -10.71 13.97 5.13
C GLU A 204 -10.00 13.03 4.15
N THR A 205 -10.62 11.90 3.82
CA THR A 205 -10.07 10.96 2.84
C THR A 205 -10.90 11.01 1.56
N GLU A 206 -10.27 11.30 0.43
CA GLU A 206 -10.92 11.27 -0.90
C GLU A 206 -11.15 9.82 -1.40
N LYS A 207 -10.44 8.84 -0.82
CA LYS A 207 -10.61 7.40 -1.07
C LYS A 207 -10.59 6.64 0.26
N PRO A 208 -11.75 6.37 0.90
CA PRO A 208 -11.76 5.60 2.14
C PRO A 208 -11.30 4.17 1.85
N ILE A 209 -10.19 3.75 2.46
CA ILE A 209 -9.84 2.32 2.52
C ILE A 209 -10.86 1.64 3.44
N ALA A 210 -11.30 0.44 3.09
CA ALA A 210 -12.57 -0.23 3.46
C ALA A 210 -12.94 -0.37 4.97
N ARG A 211 -12.18 0.24 5.89
CA ARG A 211 -12.50 0.35 7.32
C ARG A 211 -12.12 1.72 7.88
N ALA A 212 -12.65 2.80 7.32
CA ALA A 212 -12.79 4.01 8.11
C ALA A 212 -13.78 3.70 9.26
N PRO A 213 -13.43 3.92 10.55
CA PRO A 213 -14.45 3.90 11.59
C PRO A 213 -15.52 4.94 11.24
N ALA A 214 -16.79 4.64 11.53
CA ALA A 214 -17.94 5.49 11.24
C ALA A 214 -17.89 6.87 11.96
N ASP A 215 -16.86 7.10 12.77
CA ASP A 215 -16.62 8.36 13.47
C ASP A 215 -15.68 9.23 12.64
N ILE A 216 -16.28 10.01 11.75
CA ILE A 216 -15.66 11.16 11.07
C ILE A 216 -15.58 12.31 12.09
N GLY A 217 -14.99 12.01 13.25
CA GLY A 217 -14.99 12.87 14.43
C GLY A 217 -13.79 13.79 14.47
N PHE A 218 -13.96 14.89 15.20
CA PHE A 218 -12.86 15.75 15.58
C PHE A 218 -12.07 15.11 16.72
N HIS A 219 -10.75 15.00 16.58
CA HIS A 219 -9.89 14.46 17.63
C HIS A 219 -9.06 15.58 18.24
N GLU A 220 -9.25 15.83 19.53
CA GLU A 220 -8.38 16.71 20.29
C GLU A 220 -7.09 15.97 20.67
N ILE A 221 -5.95 16.60 20.41
CA ILE A 221 -4.63 16.12 20.80
C ILE A 221 -4.04 17.11 21.80
N ALA A 222 -3.86 16.67 23.04
CA ALA A 222 -3.25 17.50 24.08
C ALA A 222 -1.81 17.91 23.72
N ALA A 223 -1.35 19.02 24.29
CA ALA A 223 -0.02 19.57 24.06
C ALA A 223 1.10 18.55 24.32
N GLY A 224 2.07 18.46 23.41
CA GLY A 224 3.21 17.54 23.48
C GLY A 224 2.85 16.05 23.36
N LYS A 225 1.59 15.69 23.03
CA LYS A 225 1.16 14.29 22.93
C LYS A 225 1.18 13.77 21.50
N THR A 226 1.36 12.46 21.40
CA THR A 226 1.21 11.70 20.16
C THR A 226 0.01 10.79 20.29
N ILE A 227 -0.83 10.74 19.26
CA ILE A 227 -1.90 9.76 19.15
C ILE A 227 -1.69 8.85 17.95
N VAL A 228 -2.22 7.63 18.05
CA VAL A 228 -2.44 6.78 16.88
C VAL A 228 -3.84 7.08 16.38
N TRP A 229 -3.94 7.54 15.13
CA TRP A 229 -5.22 7.80 14.51
C TRP A 229 -6.03 6.50 14.40
N PRO A 230 -7.33 6.50 14.73
CA PRO A 230 -8.12 5.27 14.73
C PRO A 230 -8.33 4.70 13.32
N GLY A 231 -8.28 5.54 12.28
CA GLY A 231 -8.35 5.14 10.88
C GLY A 231 -6.98 4.79 10.27
N ARG A 232 -7.02 4.19 9.08
CA ARG A 232 -5.85 3.91 8.24
C ARG A 232 -5.98 4.62 6.90
N THR A 233 -4.86 4.87 6.23
CA THR A 233 -4.86 5.66 4.99
C THR A 233 -3.75 5.30 4.01
N ALA A 234 -3.93 5.69 2.75
CA ALA A 234 -2.88 5.85 1.74
C ALA A 234 -2.58 7.36 1.59
N SER A 235 -1.34 7.73 1.34
CA SER A 235 -0.88 9.11 1.54
C SER A 235 -1.55 10.15 0.64
N SER A 236 -1.67 9.88 -0.66
CA SER A 236 -2.11 10.88 -1.64
C SER A 236 -3.60 11.21 -1.53
N ALA A 237 -4.38 10.36 -0.89
CA ALA A 237 -5.82 10.51 -0.74
C ALA A 237 -6.23 11.20 0.57
N ALA A 238 -5.28 11.56 1.42
CA ALA A 238 -5.54 11.98 2.80
C ALA A 238 -5.24 13.48 3.00
N LEU A 239 -6.28 14.27 3.25
CA LEU A 239 -6.20 15.67 3.62
C LEU A 239 -6.40 15.82 5.13
N PHE A 240 -5.40 16.40 5.80
CA PHE A 240 -5.44 16.71 7.21
C PHE A 240 -5.84 18.15 7.42
N HIS A 241 -6.71 18.37 8.38
CA HIS A 241 -7.08 19.68 8.88
C HIS A 241 -6.71 19.72 10.36
N ALA A 242 -5.95 20.74 10.75
CA ALA A 242 -5.57 20.98 12.13
C ALA A 242 -5.97 22.41 12.51
N TRP A 243 -6.66 22.60 13.64
CA TRP A 243 -6.99 23.95 14.12
C TRP A 243 -6.85 24.10 15.62
N SER A 244 -6.63 25.34 16.02
CA SER A 244 -6.58 25.78 17.41
C SER A 244 -7.13 27.20 17.56
N LYS A 245 -7.68 27.52 18.73
CA LYS A 245 -8.09 28.89 19.07
C LYS A 245 -6.91 29.79 19.43
N GLU A 246 -5.83 29.20 19.94
CA GLU A 246 -4.77 29.92 20.63
C GLU A 246 -3.54 30.16 19.74
N VAL A 247 -3.25 29.20 18.87
CA VAL A 247 -2.01 29.14 18.10
C VAL A 247 -2.32 28.78 16.65
N SER A 248 -1.48 29.25 15.72
CA SER A 248 -1.58 28.84 14.31
C SER A 248 -0.82 27.55 14.10
N PRO A 249 -1.50 26.40 13.87
CA PRO A 249 -0.82 25.14 13.62
C PRO A 249 -0.13 25.15 12.25
N SER A 250 0.84 24.26 12.10
CA SER A 250 1.62 23.99 10.91
C SER A 250 1.80 22.48 10.84
N ILE A 251 1.49 21.86 9.70
CA ILE A 251 1.59 20.40 9.55
C ILE A 251 2.87 20.11 8.77
N ASP A 252 3.78 19.34 9.35
CA ASP A 252 5.11 19.00 8.82
C ASP A 252 5.87 20.23 8.30
N GLY A 253 5.84 21.33 9.07
CA GLY A 253 6.47 22.60 8.70
C GLY A 253 5.77 23.41 7.60
N ALA A 254 4.72 22.88 6.97
CA ALA A 254 3.91 23.62 6.00
C ALA A 254 2.90 24.53 6.71
N ARG A 255 3.05 25.84 6.50
CA ARG A 255 2.16 26.88 7.00
C ARG A 255 1.21 27.34 5.90
N ASN A 256 -0.06 27.02 6.04
CA ASN A 256 -1.13 27.59 5.21
C ASN A 256 -2.32 28.05 6.04
N GLY A 257 -2.00 28.50 7.26
CA GLY A 257 -2.94 28.94 8.28
C GLY A 257 -3.97 29.93 7.74
N GLN A 258 -5.23 29.52 7.74
CA GLN A 258 -6.40 30.36 7.46
C GLN A 258 -7.16 30.59 8.77
N ARG A 259 -7.69 31.79 8.98
CA ARG A 259 -8.67 32.03 10.05
C ARG A 259 -10.05 31.56 9.59
N VAL A 260 -10.69 30.71 10.39
CA VAL A 260 -12.05 30.21 10.17
C VAL A 260 -12.91 30.48 11.40
N ILE A 261 -14.22 30.68 11.21
CA ILE A 261 -15.16 30.83 12.31
C ILE A 261 -15.91 29.49 12.46
N ILE A 262 -15.81 28.88 13.63
CA ILE A 262 -16.53 27.65 13.99
C ILE A 262 -17.37 27.97 15.23
N ASP A 263 -18.69 27.80 15.13
CA ASP A 263 -19.65 28.12 16.20
C ASP A 263 -19.49 29.53 16.80
N GLY A 264 -19.24 30.52 15.94
CA GLY A 264 -19.09 31.92 16.33
C GLY A 264 -17.73 32.29 16.96
N ALA A 265 -16.81 31.34 17.12
CA ALA A 265 -15.46 31.60 17.61
C ALA A 265 -14.42 31.53 16.48
N PRO A 266 -13.39 32.41 16.49
CA PRO A 266 -12.29 32.34 15.53
C PRO A 266 -11.31 31.22 15.88
N TYR A 267 -10.85 30.52 14.85
CA TYR A 267 -9.82 29.49 14.92
C TYR A 267 -8.78 29.72 13.83
N PHE A 268 -7.54 29.36 14.11
CA PHE A 268 -6.49 29.22 13.11
C PHE A 268 -6.49 27.78 12.63
N MET A 269 -6.61 27.57 11.32
CA MET A 269 -6.69 26.26 10.69
C MET A 269 -5.61 26.12 9.63
N SER A 270 -4.86 25.03 9.68
CA SER A 270 -3.95 24.61 8.60
C SER A 270 -4.44 23.32 7.99
N ARG A 271 -4.14 23.14 6.71
CA ARG A 271 -4.50 21.95 5.94
C ARG A 271 -3.28 21.35 5.27
N ALA A 272 -3.13 20.04 5.20
CA ALA A 272 -2.02 19.45 4.46
C ALA A 272 -2.42 18.09 3.90
N ARG A 273 -2.05 17.84 2.64
CA ARG A 273 -2.12 16.49 2.09
C ARG A 273 -0.92 15.72 2.63
N LEU A 274 -1.16 14.49 3.08
CA LEU A 274 -0.08 13.64 3.57
C LEU A 274 0.90 13.35 2.42
N SER A 275 2.14 13.78 2.60
CA SER A 275 3.21 13.50 1.67
C SER A 275 3.96 12.25 2.11
N VAL A 276 4.26 11.34 1.18
CA VAL A 276 5.18 10.22 1.47
C VAL A 276 6.59 10.76 1.37
N GLN A 277 7.26 10.86 2.51
CA GLN A 277 8.71 11.02 2.51
C GLN A 277 9.35 9.64 2.50
N ALA A 278 9.87 9.25 1.33
CA ALA A 278 10.67 8.05 1.10
C ALA A 278 9.98 6.69 1.42
N PRO A 279 10.57 5.56 0.98
CA PRO A 279 10.06 4.25 1.36
C PRO A 279 10.11 4.07 2.88
N THR A 280 8.95 3.88 3.52
CA THR A 280 8.83 3.75 4.98
C THR A 280 7.95 2.55 5.33
N ARG A 281 8.46 1.64 6.17
CA ARG A 281 7.75 0.41 6.58
C ARG A 281 6.80 0.60 7.78
N GLY A 282 6.76 1.80 8.35
CA GLY A 282 6.06 2.10 9.60
C GLY A 282 4.71 2.81 9.42
N PRO A 283 4.14 3.41 10.48
CA PRO A 283 3.03 4.35 10.34
C PRO A 283 3.46 5.58 9.51
N PHE A 284 2.49 6.25 8.90
CA PHE A 284 2.69 7.64 8.53
C PHE A 284 2.86 8.46 9.80
N ARG A 285 3.79 9.42 9.80
CA ARG A 285 4.02 10.30 10.93
C ARG A 285 3.78 11.73 10.50
N LEU A 286 2.89 12.40 11.21
CA LEU A 286 2.62 13.81 11.05
C LEU A 286 3.04 14.54 12.31
N THR A 287 3.74 15.65 12.12
CA THR A 287 4.09 16.57 13.20
C THR A 287 3.29 17.84 13.03
N ILE A 288 2.61 18.27 14.08
CA ILE A 288 1.94 19.55 14.14
C ILE A 288 2.77 20.47 15.03
N ASP A 289 3.34 21.50 14.42
CA ASP A 289 4.08 22.55 15.12
C ASP A 289 3.27 23.84 15.13
N CYS A 290 3.58 24.76 16.03
CA CYS A 290 2.93 26.07 16.10
C CYS A 290 3.97 27.18 16.14
N ALA A 291 3.70 28.32 15.50
CA ALA A 291 4.35 29.55 15.92
C ALA A 291 3.79 29.96 17.28
N GLU A 292 4.67 30.49 18.15
CA GLU A 292 4.24 31.23 19.32
C GLU A 292 3.22 32.29 18.92
N THR A 293 2.21 32.41 19.78
CA THR A 293 1.02 33.24 19.69
C THR A 293 1.28 34.53 18.90
N LEU A 294 0.48 34.78 17.86
CA LEU A 294 0.29 36.15 17.37
C LEU A 294 -0.43 36.90 18.51
N GLN A 295 0.35 37.46 19.44
CA GLN A 295 -0.18 38.22 20.55
C GLN A 295 -0.89 39.47 20.01
N ARG A 296 -2.20 39.51 20.28
CA ARG A 296 -3.13 40.66 20.26
C ARG A 296 -3.59 41.17 18.91
#